data_AF-F7J057-F1
#
_entry.id   AF-F7J057-F1
#
_cell.length_a   1.000
_cell.length_b   1.000
_cell.length_c   1.000
_cell.angle_alpha   90.00
_cell.angle_beta   90.00
_cell.angle_gamma   90.00
#
_symmetry.space_group_name_H-M   'P 1'
#
loop_
_entity.id
_entity.type
_entity.pdbx_description
1 polymer ?
#
loop_
_entity_poly.entity_id
_entity_poly.type
_entity_poly.pdbx_seq_one_letter_code
_entity_poly.pdbx_strand_id
1 'polypeptide(L)'
;SFGDLSTADAVMKNPNVKKHGKKVLASFGEGLKHLDDLKGTFAALSELHCDKLHVDPENFRLLGNVLVVVLARHFGKEFTPEVQSAYQKV
;
A
#
# COMPACT_ATOMS: atom_id res chain seq x y z
N SER A 1 12.43 7.38 -12.74
CA SER A 1 13.08 6.10 -12.39
C SER A 1 13.44 6.13 -10.90
N PHE A 2 13.42 4.98 -10.21
CA PHE A 2 13.81 4.89 -8.80
C PHE A 2 15.33 4.80 -8.59
N GLY A 3 16.11 4.47 -9.62
CA GLY A 3 17.56 4.25 -9.48
C GLY A 3 17.87 2.84 -8.95
N ASP A 4 18.94 2.70 -8.16
CA ASP A 4 19.35 1.41 -7.59
C ASP A 4 18.35 0.90 -6.55
N LEU A 5 17.93 -0.36 -6.75
CA LEU A 5 17.04 -1.15 -5.90
C LEU A 5 17.55 -2.59 -5.73
N SER A 6 18.82 -2.85 -6.03
CA SER A 6 19.40 -4.20 -6.11
C SER A 6 19.55 -4.89 -4.75
N THR A 7 19.58 -4.13 -3.66
CA THR A 7 19.70 -4.65 -2.29
C THR A 7 18.62 -4.06 -1.37
N ALA A 8 18.30 -4.75 -0.29
CA ALA A 8 17.37 -4.24 0.72
C ALA A 8 17.83 -2.89 1.27
N ASP A 9 19.13 -2.72 1.52
CA ASP A 9 19.72 -1.48 2.02
C ASP A 9 19.57 -0.33 1.01
N ALA A 10 19.81 -0.60 -0.28
CA ALA A 10 19.58 0.36 -1.35
C ALA A 10 18.12 0.81 -1.40
N VAL A 11 17.17 -0.13 -1.36
CA VAL A 11 15.73 0.18 -1.34
C VAL A 11 15.34 1.02 -0.13
N MET A 12 15.76 0.60 1.08
CA MET A 12 15.37 1.25 2.34
C MET A 12 15.93 2.66 2.50
N LYS A 13 17.09 2.95 1.89
CA LYS A 13 17.72 4.28 1.93
C LYS A 13 17.30 5.18 0.77
N ASN A 14 16.65 4.64 -0.25
CA ASN A 14 16.29 5.38 -1.47
C ASN A 14 15.25 6.50 -1.20
N PRO A 15 15.58 7.78 -1.46
CA PRO A 15 14.67 8.90 -1.20
C PRO A 15 13.44 8.89 -2.12
N ASN A 16 13.57 8.39 -3.35
CA ASN A 16 12.44 8.32 -4.29
C ASN A 16 11.45 7.23 -3.87
N VAL A 17 11.94 6.09 -3.36
CA VAL A 17 11.08 5.04 -2.79
C VAL A 17 10.30 5.59 -1.60
N LYS A 18 10.98 6.28 -0.66
CA LYS A 18 10.32 6.92 0.49
C LYS A 18 9.26 7.95 0.07
N LYS A 19 9.59 8.80 -0.91
CA LYS A 19 8.67 9.80 -1.46
C LYS A 19 7.45 9.14 -2.10
N HIS A 20 7.65 8.03 -2.83
CA HIS A 20 6.55 7.29 -3.44
C HIS A 20 5.69 6.57 -2.40
N GLY A 21 6.30 5.90 -1.42
CA GLY A 21 5.57 5.27 -0.30
C GLY A 21 4.67 6.26 0.44
N LYS A 22 5.11 7.51 0.64
CA LYS A 22 4.26 8.57 1.20
C LYS A 22 3.02 8.84 0.35
N LYS A 23 3.14 8.86 -0.98
CA LYS A 23 1.99 9.04 -1.88
C LYS A 23 1.01 7.86 -1.82
N VAL A 24 1.55 6.64 -1.81
CA VAL A 24 0.75 5.41 -1.68
C VAL A 24 -0.04 5.41 -0.38
N LEU A 25 0.61 5.68 0.76
CA LEU A 25 -0.06 5.73 2.07
C LEU A 25 -1.07 6.89 2.18
N ALA A 26 -0.78 8.05 1.56
CA ALA A 26 -1.77 9.14 1.50
C ALA A 26 -3.03 8.73 0.73
N SER A 27 -2.86 8.04 -0.40
CA SER A 27 -3.97 7.52 -1.20
C SER A 27 -4.75 6.43 -0.47
N PHE A 28 -4.05 5.53 0.23
CA PHE A 28 -4.68 4.52 1.08
C PHE A 28 -5.50 5.17 2.21
N GLY A 29 -4.94 6.19 2.85
CA GLY A 29 -5.63 6.98 3.87
C GLY A 29 -6.86 7.72 3.34
N GLU A 30 -6.89 8.08 2.05
CA GLU A 30 -8.10 8.61 1.42
C GLU A 30 -9.16 7.53 1.23
N GLY A 31 -8.77 6.32 0.78
CA GLY A 31 -9.68 5.17 0.70
C GLY A 31 -10.32 4.82 2.05
N LEU A 32 -9.58 4.92 3.17
CA LEU A 32 -10.12 4.72 4.51
C LEU A 32 -11.24 5.70 4.89
N LYS A 33 -11.30 6.88 4.26
CA LYS A 33 -12.39 7.85 4.49
C LYS A 33 -13.62 7.55 3.63
N HIS A 34 -13.51 6.68 2.63
CA HIS A 34 -14.53 6.39 1.61
C HIS A 34 -14.70 4.87 1.47
N LEU A 35 -14.71 4.15 2.60
CA LEU A 35 -14.81 2.67 2.62
C LEU A 35 -16.10 2.15 1.98
N ASP A 36 -17.14 2.95 1.94
CA ASP A 36 -18.42 2.68 1.28
C ASP A 36 -18.35 2.82 -0.26
N ASP A 37 -17.40 3.58 -0.79
CA ASP A 37 -17.17 3.76 -2.23
C ASP A 37 -15.68 3.71 -2.62
N LEU A 38 -15.02 2.59 -2.31
CA LEU A 38 -13.64 2.35 -2.75
C LEU A 38 -13.50 2.31 -4.28
N LYS A 39 -14.53 1.83 -4.99
CA LYS A 39 -14.51 1.71 -6.46
C LYS A 39 -14.49 3.09 -7.12
N GLY A 40 -15.37 4.00 -6.72
CA GLY A 40 -15.37 5.37 -7.21
C GLY A 40 -14.10 6.11 -6.82
N THR A 41 -13.68 5.99 -5.55
CA THR A 41 -12.48 6.65 -5.02
C THR A 41 -11.20 6.28 -5.77
N PHE A 42 -11.04 5.01 -6.17
CA PHE A 42 -9.85 4.52 -6.84
C PHE A 42 -9.97 4.37 -8.36
N ALA A 43 -11.08 4.76 -9.00
CA ALA A 43 -11.31 4.53 -10.43
C ALA A 43 -10.16 5.06 -11.32
N ALA A 44 -9.78 6.34 -11.15
CA ALA A 44 -8.69 6.94 -11.92
C ALA A 44 -7.31 6.31 -11.64
N LEU A 45 -7.08 5.85 -10.40
CA LEU A 45 -5.86 5.13 -10.05
C LEU A 45 -5.85 3.72 -10.65
N SER A 46 -7.00 3.05 -10.71
CA SER A 46 -7.17 1.75 -11.35
C SER A 46 -6.84 1.84 -12.84
N GLU A 47 -7.40 2.81 -13.56
CA GLU A 47 -7.07 3.07 -14.97
C GLU A 47 -5.58 3.34 -15.17
N LEU A 48 -4.97 4.18 -14.34
CA LEU A 48 -3.54 4.47 -14.42
C LEU A 48 -2.69 3.20 -14.29
N HIS A 49 -2.99 2.35 -13.29
CA HIS A 49 -2.20 1.15 -13.04
C HIS A 49 -2.44 0.04 -14.08
N CYS A 50 -3.64 -0.04 -14.63
CA CYS A 50 -4.00 -0.97 -15.71
C CYS A 50 -3.38 -0.52 -17.04
N ASP A 51 -3.74 0.66 -17.53
CA ASP A 51 -3.54 1.03 -18.94
C ASP A 51 -2.15 1.61 -19.21
N LYS A 52 -1.53 2.24 -18.20
CA LYS A 52 -0.21 2.87 -18.37
C LYS A 52 0.90 2.07 -17.72
N LEU A 53 0.67 1.62 -16.49
CA LEU A 53 1.70 0.93 -15.71
C LEU A 53 1.68 -0.59 -15.90
N HIS A 54 0.59 -1.16 -16.44
CA HIS A 54 0.44 -2.60 -16.69
C HIS A 54 0.78 -3.45 -15.47
N VAL A 55 0.34 -3.02 -14.29
CA VAL A 55 0.59 -3.73 -13.03
C VAL A 55 -0.35 -4.91 -12.92
N ASP A 56 0.19 -6.10 -12.69
CA ASP A 56 -0.61 -7.29 -12.41
C ASP A 56 -1.44 -7.08 -11.12
N PRO A 57 -2.77 -7.29 -11.16
CA PRO A 57 -3.64 -7.13 -10.00
C PRO A 57 -3.21 -7.88 -8.75
N GLU A 58 -2.54 -9.03 -8.87
CA GLU A 58 -2.05 -9.81 -7.72
C GLU A 58 -1.04 -9.04 -6.87
N ASN A 59 -0.30 -8.08 -7.47
CA ASN A 59 0.65 -7.25 -6.73
C ASN A 59 -0.04 -6.29 -5.75
N PHE A 60 -1.30 -5.91 -5.97
CA PHE A 60 -2.05 -5.11 -5.01
C PHE A 60 -2.36 -5.90 -3.73
N ARG A 61 -2.76 -7.17 -3.88
CA ARG A 61 -2.96 -8.08 -2.75
C ARG A 61 -1.66 -8.28 -1.97
N LEU A 62 -0.54 -8.39 -2.68
CA LEU A 62 0.79 -8.54 -2.09
C LEU A 62 1.18 -7.29 -1.28
N LEU A 63 0.96 -6.10 -1.83
CA LEU A 63 1.17 -4.83 -1.13
C LEU A 63 0.28 -4.70 0.12
N GLY A 64 -1.01 -5.06 0.02
CA GLY A 64 -1.94 -5.05 1.15
C GLY A 64 -1.47 -5.95 2.30
N ASN A 65 -1.01 -7.17 1.98
CA ASN A 65 -0.46 -8.08 2.98
C ASN A 65 0.81 -7.51 3.65
N VAL A 66 1.69 -6.87 2.89
CA VAL A 66 2.89 -6.20 3.45
C VAL A 66 2.49 -5.07 4.41
N LEU A 67 1.44 -4.29 4.09
CA LEU A 67 0.94 -3.26 5.00
C LEU A 67 0.43 -3.84 6.31
N VAL A 68 -0.35 -4.92 6.27
CA VAL A 68 -0.83 -5.62 7.47
C VAL A 68 0.35 -6.10 8.34
N VAL A 69 1.39 -6.68 7.72
CA VAL A 69 2.61 -7.12 8.43
C VAL A 69 3.34 -5.94 9.07
N VAL A 70 3.46 -4.81 8.36
CA VAL A 70 4.11 -3.60 8.89
C VAL A 70 3.32 -3.02 10.07
N LEU A 71 1.99 -2.98 9.99
CA LEU A 71 1.12 -2.52 11.08
C LEU A 71 1.27 -3.43 12.31
N ALA A 72 1.22 -4.75 12.13
CA ALA A 72 1.44 -5.71 13.20
C ALA A 72 2.80 -5.51 13.89
N ARG A 73 3.86 -5.31 13.10
CA ARG A 73 5.20 -5.02 13.65
C ARG A 73 5.24 -3.69 14.40
N HIS A 74 4.54 -2.67 13.93
CA HIS A 74 4.59 -1.33 14.53
C HIS A 74 3.82 -1.25 15.84
N PHE A 75 2.61 -1.81 15.89
CA PHE A 75 1.70 -1.76 17.03
C PHE A 75 1.88 -2.93 18.02
N GLY A 76 2.57 -4.01 17.60
CA GLY A 76 2.86 -5.15 18.47
C GLY A 76 1.58 -5.76 19.06
N LYS A 77 1.49 -5.78 20.39
CA LYS A 77 0.34 -6.37 21.10
C LYS A 77 -0.97 -5.60 20.92
N GLU A 78 -0.91 -4.35 20.49
CA GLU A 78 -2.11 -3.52 20.22
C GLU A 78 -2.77 -3.91 18.89
N PHE A 79 -2.04 -4.57 17.99
CA PHE A 79 -2.60 -5.12 16.74
C PHE A 79 -3.24 -6.49 17.01
N THR A 80 -4.35 -6.47 17.74
CA THR A 80 -5.08 -7.69 18.13
C THR A 80 -5.61 -8.43 16.89
N PRO A 81 -5.99 -9.73 17.00
CA PRO A 81 -6.59 -10.47 15.90
C PRO A 81 -7.83 -9.78 15.31
N GLU A 82 -8.62 -9.09 16.12
CA GLU A 82 -9.79 -8.33 15.69
C GLU A 82 -9.38 -7.11 14.86
N VAL A 83 -8.35 -6.38 15.29
CA VAL A 83 -7.78 -5.24 14.54
C VAL A 83 -7.18 -5.74 13.21
N GLN A 84 -6.42 -6.84 13.23
CA GLN A 84 -5.88 -7.45 12.02
C GLN A 84 -7.00 -7.86 11.06
N SER A 85 -8.06 -8.50 11.56
CA SER A 85 -9.21 -8.91 10.74
C SER A 85 -9.91 -7.70 10.11
N ALA A 86 -10.01 -6.57 10.82
CA ALA A 86 -10.56 -5.34 10.28
C ALA A 86 -9.70 -4.79 9.13
N TYR A 87 -8.38 -4.68 9.32
CA TYR A 87 -7.47 -4.21 8.28
C TYR A 87 -7.34 -5.16 7.08
N GLN A 88 -7.57 -6.46 7.25
CA GLN A 88 -7.58 -7.42 6.15
C GLN A 88 -8.83 -7.30 5.25
N LYS A 89 -9.91 -6.69 5.76
CA LYS A 89 -11.16 -6.43 5.02
C LYS A 89 -11.15 -5.11 4.26
N VAL A 90 -10.28 -4.19 4.65
CA VAL A 90 -10.00 -2.93 3.93
C VAL A 90 -9.26 -3.27 2.65
#